data_AF-A0A0R3MF81-F1
#
_entry.id   AF-A0A0R3MF81-F1
#
_cell.length_a   1.000
_cell.length_b   1.000
_cell.length_c   1.000
_cell.angle_alpha   90.00
_cell.angle_beta   90.00
_cell.angle_gamma   90.00
#
_symmetry.space_group_name_H-M   'P 1'
#
loop_
_entity.id
_entity.type
_entity.pdbx_description
1 polymer ?
#
loop_
_entity_poly.entity_id
_entity_poly.type
_entity_poly.pdbx_seq_one_letter_code
_entity_poly.pdbx_strand_id
1 'polypeptide(L)'
;MQHNALVSFSSIFTLRDGVSEEEFLARLHAFFQHFIDMDFATDYRVMRREALEGFGKTIPAFTYRGELIYPDLERERAAYEYVKQHGERVHLLHIAMNSLVKPDADFFLETRIS
;
A
#
# COMPACT_ATOMS: atom_id res chain seq x y z
N MET A 1 15.45 -9.39 -23.84
CA MET A 1 15.56 -8.47 -22.68
C MET A 1 14.20 -8.41 -22.03
N GLN A 2 14.03 -8.98 -20.84
CA GLN A 2 12.86 -8.67 -20.02
C GLN A 2 13.01 -7.22 -19.56
N HIS A 3 12.05 -6.39 -19.90
CA HIS A 3 11.94 -5.08 -19.25
C HIS A 3 11.46 -5.32 -17.83
N ASN A 4 12.35 -5.14 -16.84
CA ASN A 4 11.96 -5.05 -15.44
C ASN A 4 11.21 -3.72 -15.29
N ALA A 5 9.94 -3.73 -15.62
CA ALA A 5 9.06 -2.61 -15.37
C ALA A 5 8.77 -2.59 -13.88
N LEU A 6 9.15 -1.49 -13.21
CA LEU A 6 8.79 -1.25 -11.82
C LEU A 6 7.27 -1.36 -11.68
N VAL A 7 6.85 -2.12 -10.67
CA VAL A 7 5.44 -2.33 -10.34
C VAL A 7 5.13 -1.64 -9.03
N SER A 8 4.09 -0.81 -9.01
CA SER A 8 3.57 -0.18 -7.81
C SER A 8 2.27 -0.85 -7.41
N PHE A 9 2.21 -1.40 -6.20
CA PHE A 9 0.96 -1.75 -5.54
C PHE A 9 0.46 -0.55 -4.77
N SER A 10 -0.60 0.06 -5.28
CA SER A 10 -1.22 1.25 -4.71
C SER A 10 -2.44 0.87 -3.89
N SER A 11 -2.58 1.52 -2.75
CA SER A 11 -3.76 1.48 -1.89
C SER A 11 -4.24 2.91 -1.68
N ILE A 12 -5.55 3.14 -1.79
CA ILE A 12 -6.20 4.38 -1.39
C ILE A 12 -7.15 4.08 -0.24
N PHE A 13 -7.14 4.90 0.80
CA PHE A 13 -7.90 4.59 2.01
C PHE A 13 -8.18 5.82 2.89
N THR A 14 -9.07 5.61 3.85
CA THR A 14 -9.42 6.58 4.89
C THR A 14 -9.33 5.92 6.27
N LEU A 15 -8.87 6.66 7.27
CA LEU A 15 -8.80 6.15 8.65
C LEU A 15 -10.18 6.12 9.28
N ARG A 16 -10.39 5.20 10.23
CA ARG A 16 -11.59 5.20 11.07
C ARG A 16 -11.63 6.46 11.94
N ASP A 17 -12.83 6.84 12.34
CA ASP A 17 -13.04 8.04 13.14
C ASP A 17 -12.32 7.91 14.50
N GLY A 18 -11.58 8.94 14.90
CA GLY A 18 -10.81 8.96 16.15
C GLY A 18 -9.44 8.29 16.09
N VAL A 19 -9.06 7.65 14.99
CA VAL A 19 -7.70 7.11 14.80
C VAL A 19 -6.71 8.25 14.57
N SER A 20 -5.59 8.24 15.30
CA SER A 20 -4.48 9.18 15.08
C SER A 20 -3.67 8.79 13.85
N GLU A 21 -3.27 9.79 13.05
CA GLU A 21 -2.40 9.57 11.90
C GLU A 21 -1.04 9.00 12.30
N GLU A 22 -0.44 9.51 13.39
CA GLU A 22 0.84 8.99 13.91
C GLU A 22 0.74 7.51 14.26
N GLU A 23 -0.35 7.15 14.95
CA GLU A 23 -0.62 5.78 15.37
C GLU A 23 -0.76 4.84 14.15
N PHE A 24 -1.45 5.30 13.11
CA PHE A 24 -1.64 4.54 11.89
C PHE A 24 -0.35 4.42 11.09
N LEU A 25 0.39 5.51 10.90
CA LEU A 25 1.63 5.53 10.12
C LEU A 25 2.66 4.56 10.67
N ALA A 26 2.80 4.47 12.01
CA ALA A 26 3.69 3.50 12.63
C ALA A 26 3.36 2.04 12.24
N ARG A 27 2.07 1.68 12.19
CA ARG A 27 1.63 0.34 11.80
C ARG A 27 1.76 0.10 10.29
N LEU A 28 1.45 1.10 9.48
CA LEU A 28 1.61 1.02 8.03
C LEU A 28 3.08 0.83 7.65
N HIS A 29 3.99 1.59 8.26
CA HIS A 29 5.42 1.45 8.05
C HIS A 29 5.92 0.06 8.46
N ALA A 30 5.50 -0.47 9.61
CA ALA A 30 5.87 -1.82 10.01
C ALA A 30 5.38 -2.88 9.01
N PHE A 31 4.16 -2.73 8.48
CA PHE A 31 3.62 -3.62 7.46
C PHE A 31 4.42 -3.52 6.15
N PHE A 32 4.70 -2.32 5.64
CA PHE A 32 5.46 -2.14 4.39
C PHE A 32 6.92 -2.55 4.51
N GLN A 33 7.58 -2.20 5.61
CA GLN A 33 8.97 -2.58 5.87
C GLN A 33 9.14 -4.09 5.88
N HIS A 34 8.15 -4.84 6.38
CA HIS A 34 8.17 -6.30 6.35
C HIS A 34 8.32 -6.87 4.92
N PHE A 35 7.75 -6.25 3.90
CA PHE A 35 7.94 -6.70 2.51
C PHE A 35 9.33 -6.38 1.95
N ILE A 36 9.97 -5.32 2.43
CA ILE A 36 11.35 -5.00 2.08
C ILE A 36 12.30 -6.00 2.77
N ASP A 37 12.09 -6.25 4.07
CA ASP A 37 12.92 -7.19 4.85
C ASP A 37 12.86 -8.62 4.30
N MET A 38 11.77 -8.97 3.62
CA MET A 38 11.54 -10.27 2.97
C MET A 38 12.00 -10.32 1.51
N ASP A 39 12.67 -9.29 0.99
CA ASP A 39 13.13 -9.19 -0.40
C ASP A 39 12.00 -9.27 -1.45
N PHE A 40 10.80 -8.81 -1.08
CA PHE A 40 9.69 -8.67 -2.04
C PHE A 40 9.68 -7.28 -2.68
N ALA A 41 9.73 -6.23 -1.87
CA ALA A 41 9.65 -4.85 -2.32
C ALA A 41 11.00 -4.15 -2.20
N THR A 42 11.23 -3.13 -3.04
CA THR A 42 12.44 -2.30 -2.98
C THR A 42 12.25 -1.04 -2.16
N ASP A 43 11.03 -0.50 -2.12
CA ASP A 43 10.73 0.77 -1.45
C ASP A 43 9.23 0.90 -1.20
N TYR A 44 8.82 1.93 -0.44
CA TYR A 44 7.43 2.31 -0.27
C TYR A 44 7.25 3.82 -0.12
N ARG A 45 6.03 4.30 -0.36
CA ARG A 45 5.63 5.68 -0.09
C ARG A 45 4.29 5.75 0.60
N VAL A 46 4.12 6.79 1.40
CA VAL A 46 2.85 7.14 2.02
C VAL A 46 2.59 8.61 1.75
N MET A 47 1.44 8.91 1.17
CA MET A 47 1.06 10.24 0.77
C MET A 47 -0.30 10.60 1.37
N ARG A 48 -0.44 11.86 1.76
CA ARG A 48 -1.74 12.47 2.05
C ARG A 48 -2.27 13.14 0.80
N ARG A 49 -3.57 13.00 0.53
CA ARG A 49 -4.24 13.72 -0.55
C ARG A 49 -4.58 15.14 -0.10
N GLU A 50 -4.19 16.10 -0.92
CA GLU A 50 -4.68 17.48 -0.86
C GLU A 50 -5.52 17.73 -2.12
N ALA A 51 -6.78 18.13 -1.96
CA ALA A 51 -7.64 18.45 -3.08
C ALA A 51 -7.33 19.86 -3.60
N LEU A 52 -7.13 20.00 -4.92
CA LEU A 52 -7.00 21.31 -5.56
C LEU A 52 -8.39 21.83 -5.94
N GLU A 53 -8.82 22.93 -5.32
CA GLU A 53 -10.10 23.55 -5.61
C GLU A 53 -10.19 23.96 -7.09
N GLY A 54 -11.28 23.57 -7.76
CA GLY A 54 -11.52 23.92 -9.16
C GLY A 54 -10.66 23.21 -10.22
N PHE A 55 -9.81 22.24 -9.83
CA PHE A 55 -8.93 21.54 -10.77
C PHE A 55 -9.09 20.01 -10.75
N GLY A 56 -9.27 19.41 -11.93
CA GLY A 56 -9.28 17.96 -12.13
C GLY A 56 -10.67 17.31 -12.16
N LYS A 57 -10.70 16.00 -12.47
CA LYS A 57 -11.92 15.19 -12.38
C LYS A 57 -12.27 14.93 -10.91
N THR A 58 -13.54 14.64 -10.63
CA THR A 58 -14.01 14.14 -9.33
C THR A 58 -13.47 12.73 -9.09
N ILE A 59 -12.21 12.62 -8.65
CA ILE A 59 -11.64 11.36 -8.17
C ILE A 59 -12.35 11.02 -6.86
N PRO A 60 -12.82 9.76 -6.66
CA PRO A 60 -13.47 9.33 -5.42
C PRO A 60 -12.70 9.83 -4.20
N ALA A 61 -13.41 10.32 -3.18
CA ALA A 61 -12.78 10.88 -1.99
C ALA A 61 -11.96 9.78 -1.28
N PHE A 62 -10.67 10.05 -1.07
CA PHE A 62 -9.78 9.24 -0.23
C PHE A 62 -8.83 10.20 0.48
N THR A 63 -8.32 9.81 1.64
CA THR A 63 -7.47 10.69 2.44
C THR A 63 -5.99 10.39 2.25
N TYR A 64 -5.66 9.11 2.13
CA TYR A 64 -4.28 8.65 2.04
C TYR A 64 -4.09 7.72 0.84
N ARG A 65 -2.86 7.71 0.33
CA ARG A 65 -2.36 6.72 -0.61
C ARG A 65 -1.11 6.06 -0.04
N GLY A 66 -1.11 4.73 0.02
CA GLY A 66 0.10 3.93 0.29
C GLY A 66 0.55 3.26 -1.00
N GLU A 67 1.86 3.22 -1.24
CA GLU A 67 2.47 2.61 -2.43
C GLU A 67 3.60 1.69 -1.98
N LEU A 68 3.55 0.40 -2.35
CA LEU A 68 4.67 -0.53 -2.29
C LEU A 68 5.28 -0.68 -3.68
N ILE A 69 6.60 -0.51 -3.79
CA ILE A 69 7.33 -0.53 -5.06
C ILE A 69 8.08 -1.85 -5.17
N TYR A 70 7.78 -2.60 -6.22
CA TYR A 70 8.38 -3.89 -6.55
C TYR A 70 9.29 -3.74 -7.77
N PRO A 71 10.38 -4.53 -7.84
CA PRO A 71 11.30 -4.49 -8.97
C PRO A 71 10.66 -5.00 -10.27
N ASP A 72 9.67 -5.90 -10.15
CA ASP A 72 8.93 -6.51 -11.24
C ASP A 72 7.62 -7.15 -10.75
N LEU A 73 6.83 -7.67 -11.71
CA LEU A 73 5.55 -8.33 -11.44
C LEU A 73 5.70 -9.72 -10.80
N GLU A 74 6.86 -10.37 -10.95
CA GLU A 74 7.10 -11.68 -10.33
C GLU A 74 7.22 -11.55 -8.82
N ARG A 75 7.96 -10.55 -8.35
CA ARG A 75 8.10 -10.24 -6.92
C ARG A 75 6.79 -9.78 -6.29
N GLU A 76 6.01 -8.97 -6.99
CA GLU A 76 4.67 -8.57 -6.53
C GLU A 76 3.76 -9.81 -6.35
N ARG A 77 3.71 -10.70 -7.34
CA ARG A 77 2.92 -11.94 -7.25
C ARG A 77 3.40 -12.85 -6.12
N ALA A 78 4.71 -12.96 -5.93
CA ALA A 78 5.29 -13.73 -4.83
C ALA A 78 4.88 -13.15 -3.46
N ALA A 79 4.87 -11.82 -3.32
CA ALA A 79 4.39 -11.14 -2.12
C ALA A 79 2.89 -11.40 -1.87
N TYR A 80 2.08 -11.37 -2.93
CA TYR A 80 0.65 -11.65 -2.84
C TYR A 80 0.37 -13.10 -2.39
N GLU A 81 1.07 -14.07 -2.97
CA GLU A 81 0.95 -15.48 -2.55
C GLU A 81 1.48 -15.70 -1.13
N TYR A 82 2.52 -14.97 -0.72
CA TYR A 82 3.01 -14.98 0.67
C TYR A 82 1.95 -14.48 1.65
N VAL A 83 1.23 -13.40 1.34
CA VAL A 83 0.14 -12.88 2.20
C VAL A 83 -1.00 -13.90 2.32
N LYS A 84 -1.37 -14.56 1.22
CA LYS A 84 -2.42 -15.60 1.20
C LYS A 84 -2.11 -16.82 2.05
N GLN A 85 -0.84 -17.10 2.33
CA GLN A 85 -0.45 -18.21 3.20
C GLN A 85 -0.80 -17.95 4.68
N HIS A 86 -1.22 -16.72 5.02
CA HIS A 86 -1.60 -16.33 6.38
C HIS A 86 -0.53 -16.65 7.43
N GLY A 87 0.76 -16.52 7.06
CA GLY A 87 1.86 -16.64 8.01
C GLY A 87 1.69 -15.67 9.17
N GLU A 88 1.96 -16.12 10.40
CA GLU A 88 1.62 -15.40 11.63
C GLU A 88 2.06 -13.93 11.61
N ARG A 89 3.30 -13.65 11.23
CA ARG A 89 3.86 -12.29 11.23
C ARG A 89 3.16 -11.34 10.25
N VAL A 90 3.02 -11.72 8.97
CA VAL A 90 2.36 -10.87 7.98
C VAL A 90 0.87 -10.69 8.27
N HIS A 91 0.24 -11.74 8.79
CA HIS A 91 -1.17 -11.70 9.17
C HIS A 91 -1.43 -10.74 10.34
N LEU A 92 -0.60 -10.79 11.38
CA LEU A 92 -0.68 -9.87 12.52
C LEU A 92 -0.47 -8.42 12.11
N LEU A 93 0.53 -8.14 11.26
CA LEU A 93 0.78 -6.80 10.74
C LEU A 93 -0.39 -6.29 9.91
N HIS A 94 -0.94 -7.15 9.03
CA HIS A 94 -2.10 -6.83 8.21
C HIS A 94 -3.33 -6.50 9.06
N ILE A 95 -3.65 -7.32 10.08
CA ILE A 95 -4.77 -7.05 11.00
C ILE A 95 -4.54 -5.73 11.75
N ALA A 96 -3.34 -5.54 12.31
CA ALA A 96 -3.03 -4.35 13.10
C ALA A 96 -3.25 -3.07 12.29
N MET A 97 -2.76 -3.03 11.05
CA MET A 97 -2.98 -1.91 10.13
C MET A 97 -4.44 -1.79 9.70
N ASN A 98 -5.06 -2.85 9.19
CA ASN A 98 -6.38 -2.80 8.58
C ASN A 98 -7.51 -2.53 9.60
N SER A 99 -7.28 -2.83 10.88
CA SER A 99 -8.21 -2.50 11.97
C SER A 99 -8.44 -1.00 12.16
N LEU A 100 -7.52 -0.16 11.67
CA LEU A 100 -7.55 1.30 11.78
C LEU A 100 -8.13 2.00 10.54
N VAL A 101 -8.40 1.25 9.49
CA VAL A 101 -8.84 1.76 8.19
C VAL A 101 -10.35 1.50 8.01
N LYS A 102 -11.04 2.41 7.33
CA LYS A 102 -12.44 2.22 6.94
C LYS A 102 -12.56 1.08 5.92
N PRO A 103 -13.69 0.36 5.85
CA PRO A 103 -13.87 -0.76 4.92
C PRO A 103 -14.12 -0.28 3.47
N ASP A 104 -13.52 0.84 3.08
CA ASP A 104 -13.63 1.51 1.77
C ASP A 104 -12.27 1.61 1.06
N ALA A 105 -11.24 0.95 1.59
CA ALA A 105 -9.94 0.91 0.95
C ALA A 105 -10.02 0.20 -0.41
N ASP A 106 -9.34 0.77 -1.40
CA ASP A 106 -9.25 0.23 -2.75
C ASP A 106 -7.78 0.02 -3.14
N PHE A 107 -7.54 -1.00 -3.97
CA PHE A 107 -6.20 -1.50 -4.28
C PHE A 107 -6.05 -1.71 -5.79
N PHE A 108 -4.92 -1.28 -6.33
CA PHE A 108 -4.63 -1.43 -7.75
C PHE A 108 -3.14 -1.53 -8.02
N LEU A 109 -2.80 -2.19 -9.13
CA LEU A 109 -1.44 -2.33 -9.62
C LEU A 109 -1.19 -1.33 -10.75
N GLU A 110 -0.05 -0.67 -10.71
CA GLU A 110 0.43 0.20 -11.76
C GLU A 110 1.80 -0.30 -12.24
N THR A 111 1.95 -0.47 -13.54
CA THR A 111 3.23 -0.84 -14.14
C THR A 111 3.81 0.36 -14.84
N ARG A 112 5.07 0.71 -14.54
CA ARG A 112 5.75 1.79 -15.25
C ARG A 112 5.99 1.42 -16.71
N ILE A 113 5.42 2.19 -17.63
CA ILE A 113 5.71 2.12 -19.06
C ILE A 113 6.80 3.16 -19.35
N SER A 114 7.93 2.71 -19.90
CA SER A 114 9.04 3.56 -20.36
C SER A 114 9.11 3.59 -21.87
#